data_AF-A0A6C0UJX2-F1
#
_entry.id   AF-A0A6C0UJX2-F1
#
_cell.length_a   1.000
_cell.length_b   1.000
_cell.length_c   1.000
_cell.angle_alpha   90.00
_cell.angle_beta   90.00
_cell.angle_gamma   90.00
#
_symmetry.space_group_name_H-M   'P 1'
#
loop_
_entity.id
_entity.type
_entity.pdbx_description
1 polymer ?
#
loop_
_entity_poly.entity_id
_entity_poly.type
_entity_poly.pdbx_seq_one_letter_code
_entity_poly.pdbx_strand_id
1 'polypeptide(L)'
;MVSTRVCLGVFLAVCLLTVPVSIGETADYRISTEESVDIPDRTIETKWGEQTVTDIGKYQTGDYVSVTTNAPSDKEYTVRIINSEQELMHSNPGVGDDKSRFELDRYDPGTYAVALMNGSEEVYAVQPLVVAGYTVDQRAPESAESDEQMEVSVELTKVSNDVSSPPATVEVVVGDDADSVRTTATKQSDLTYTATVDLSSLSTGDYRVYTTVRRDNEVFGEKELIGLSDSQQLSVVAEQPSTPSTTEPQSPAETESPTATPTTTPTTTPATSESAPNGQQPAGGDSADEDTDATTSSPADSTTEQVTDTTSTEPPQNTTATTTPTQTASPTATSTAVQTTTTETPVLPDISLLILFVSLTLLARRATN
;
A
#
# COMPACT_ATOMS: atom_id res chain seq x y z
N MET A 1 54.75 4.90 -28.90
CA MET A 1 55.61 3.81 -28.42
C MET A 1 55.36 3.62 -26.93
N VAL A 2 54.77 2.48 -26.60
CA VAL A 2 54.95 1.63 -25.41
C VAL A 2 54.94 2.25 -23.99
N SER A 3 54.02 1.68 -23.20
CA SER A 3 54.05 1.42 -21.75
C SER A 3 53.55 2.47 -20.78
N THR A 4 52.93 2.14 -19.65
CA THR A 4 52.27 0.93 -19.10
C THR A 4 51.70 1.40 -17.76
N ARG A 5 50.50 0.93 -17.43
CA ARG A 5 49.77 1.01 -16.14
C ARG A 5 50.66 0.95 -14.89
N VAL A 6 50.33 1.70 -13.82
CA VAL A 6 50.24 1.18 -12.43
C VAL A 6 49.29 2.08 -11.61
N CYS A 7 48.34 1.41 -10.96
CA CYS A 7 47.35 1.91 -10.01
C CYS A 7 47.97 2.45 -8.70
N LEU A 8 47.33 3.42 -8.04
CA LEU A 8 47.15 3.37 -6.59
C LEU A 8 45.95 4.23 -6.18
N GLY A 9 44.86 3.55 -5.84
CA GLY A 9 43.69 4.16 -5.24
C GLY A 9 43.90 4.46 -3.77
N VAL A 10 43.19 5.48 -3.28
CA VAL A 10 42.89 5.65 -1.86
C VAL A 10 41.39 5.97 -1.79
N PHE A 11 40.60 4.90 -1.68
CA PHE A 11 39.21 4.94 -1.25
C PHE A 11 39.24 5.18 0.26
N LEU A 12 38.93 6.40 0.70
CA LEU A 12 38.81 6.71 2.12
C LEU A 12 37.44 6.21 2.59
N ALA A 13 37.39 4.94 3.00
CA ALA A 13 36.27 4.36 3.71
C ALA A 13 36.22 4.98 5.12
N VAL A 14 35.36 5.99 5.28
CA VAL A 14 34.91 6.41 6.62
C VAL A 14 33.85 5.39 7.04
N CYS A 15 34.29 4.34 7.72
CA CYS A 15 33.41 3.48 8.51
C CYS A 15 32.92 4.29 9.72
N LEU A 16 31.87 5.09 9.50
CA LEU A 16 30.96 5.43 10.58
C LEU A 16 30.33 4.12 11.03
N LEU A 17 30.77 3.62 12.18
CA LEU A 17 30.04 2.62 12.95
C LEU A 17 28.73 3.29 13.38
N THR A 18 27.75 3.33 12.48
CA THR A 18 26.36 3.43 12.89
C THR A 18 26.09 2.13 13.62
N VAL A 19 26.08 2.19 14.94
CA VAL A 19 25.42 1.15 15.72
C VAL A 19 24.00 1.14 15.17
N PRO A 20 23.50 0.03 14.60
CA PRO A 20 22.07 -0.05 14.31
C PRO A 20 21.42 0.18 15.67
N VAL A 21 20.73 1.30 15.82
CA VAL A 21 19.78 1.43 16.92
C VAL A 21 18.70 0.45 16.53
N SER A 22 18.84 -0.79 17.01
CA SER A 22 17.74 -1.73 17.05
C SER A 22 16.71 -1.06 17.93
N ILE A 23 15.80 -0.32 17.31
CA ILE A 23 14.50 -0.04 17.91
C ILE A 23 14.00 -1.43 18.21
N GLY A 24 13.90 -1.75 19.51
CA GLY A 24 13.38 -3.03 19.92
C GLY A 24 12.07 -3.17 19.19
N GLU A 25 11.97 -4.19 18.33
CA GLU A 25 10.69 -4.76 17.98
C GLU A 25 10.06 -5.06 19.35
N THR A 26 9.20 -4.17 19.84
CA THR A 26 8.33 -4.49 20.95
C THR A 26 7.39 -5.50 20.35
N ALA A 27 7.83 -6.77 20.30
CA ALA A 27 7.16 -7.89 19.66
C ALA A 27 5.72 -8.08 20.17
N ASP A 28 5.34 -7.34 21.22
CA ASP A 28 4.03 -7.29 21.83
C ASP A 28 3.06 -6.30 21.18
N TYR A 29 3.52 -5.34 20.38
CA TYR A 29 2.68 -4.33 19.73
C TYR A 29 2.61 -4.53 18.22
N ARG A 30 1.39 -4.70 17.70
CA ARG A 30 1.13 -4.81 16.25
C ARG A 30 -0.12 -4.05 15.87
N ILE A 31 -0.15 -3.56 14.65
CA ILE A 31 -1.31 -2.89 14.05
C ILE A 31 -1.49 -3.40 12.63
N SER A 32 -2.74 -3.63 12.24
CA SER A 32 -3.09 -4.02 10.87
C SER A 32 -4.44 -3.47 10.48
N THR A 33 -4.65 -3.38 9.16
CA THR A 33 -5.92 -2.98 8.54
C THR A 33 -6.54 -4.16 7.80
N GLU A 34 -7.86 -4.20 7.71
CA GLU A 34 -8.58 -5.32 7.07
C GLU A 34 -8.39 -5.36 5.54
N GLU A 35 -8.37 -4.20 4.89
CA GLU A 35 -8.17 -4.09 3.44
C GLU A 35 -6.75 -3.59 3.18
N SER A 36 -5.82 -4.53 3.03
CA SER A 36 -4.44 -4.22 2.66
C SER A 36 -3.95 -5.01 1.46
N VAL A 37 -2.97 -4.42 0.78
CA VAL A 37 -2.26 -5.02 -0.34
C VAL A 37 -0.89 -5.42 0.18
N ASP A 38 -0.60 -6.72 0.12
CA ASP A 38 0.70 -7.30 0.41
C ASP A 38 1.73 -6.80 -0.60
N ILE A 39 2.84 -6.25 -0.12
CA ILE A 39 3.93 -5.74 -0.95
C ILE A 39 5.25 -6.36 -0.50
N PRO A 40 6.26 -6.40 -1.39
CA PRO A 40 7.63 -6.69 -0.98
C PRO A 40 8.07 -5.84 0.21
N ASP A 41 8.69 -6.49 1.19
CA ASP A 41 9.20 -5.84 2.39
C ASP A 41 10.11 -4.66 2.04
N ARG A 42 9.79 -3.49 2.59
CA ARG A 42 10.59 -2.28 2.41
C ARG A 42 10.82 -1.57 3.73
N THR A 43 12.09 -1.34 4.06
CA THR A 43 12.44 -0.46 5.17
C THR A 43 12.44 1.00 4.71
N ILE A 44 11.74 1.87 5.46
CA ILE A 44 11.72 3.31 5.27
C ILE A 44 12.24 4.02 6.51
N GLU A 45 13.02 5.08 6.32
CA GLU A 45 13.42 5.96 7.42
C GLU A 45 12.35 7.02 7.68
N THR A 46 11.89 7.10 8.92
CA THR A 46 10.91 8.11 9.35
C THR A 46 11.44 8.88 10.55
N LYS A 47 10.71 9.91 11.00
CA LYS A 47 11.02 10.58 12.28
C LYS A 47 10.89 9.65 13.50
N TRP A 48 10.21 8.52 13.35
CA TRP A 48 10.04 7.48 14.38
C TRP A 48 11.09 6.37 14.25
N GLY A 49 12.08 6.56 13.37
CA GLY A 49 13.11 5.59 13.06
C GLY A 49 12.78 4.75 11.82
N GLU A 50 13.55 3.68 11.65
CA GLU A 50 13.35 2.71 10.58
C GLU A 50 12.04 1.95 10.80
N GLN A 51 11.23 1.84 9.75
CA GLN A 51 9.96 1.09 9.76
C GLN A 51 9.98 0.12 8.58
N THR A 52 9.67 -1.15 8.84
CA THR A 52 9.45 -2.13 7.77
C THR A 52 7.99 -2.09 7.35
N VAL A 53 7.75 -1.87 6.06
CA VAL A 53 6.43 -1.92 5.44
C VAL A 53 6.32 -3.22 4.67
N THR A 54 5.37 -4.05 5.07
CA THR A 54 5.06 -5.35 4.46
C THR A 54 3.75 -5.30 3.68
N ASP A 55 2.85 -4.40 4.05
CA ASP A 55 1.57 -4.22 3.37
C ASP A 55 1.09 -2.77 3.51
N ILE A 56 0.18 -2.37 2.61
CA ILE A 56 -0.38 -1.02 2.57
C ILE A 56 -1.90 -1.13 2.60
N GLY A 57 -2.54 -0.44 3.55
CA GLY A 57 -3.99 -0.30 3.57
C GLY A 57 -4.49 0.46 2.34
N LYS A 58 -5.51 -0.04 1.65
CA LYS A 58 -6.06 0.58 0.43
C LYS A 58 -7.54 0.88 0.60
N TYR A 59 -7.89 2.16 0.61
CA TYR A 59 -9.26 2.63 0.88
C TYR A 59 -9.64 3.79 -0.04
N GLN A 60 -10.92 4.14 -0.11
CA GLN A 60 -11.42 5.33 -0.80
C GLN A 60 -12.01 6.34 0.20
N THR A 61 -12.18 7.58 -0.25
CA THR A 61 -12.91 8.59 0.52
C THR A 61 -14.33 8.09 0.79
N GLY A 62 -14.76 8.16 2.05
CA GLY A 62 -16.07 7.65 2.51
C GLY A 62 -16.10 6.18 2.93
N ASP A 63 -14.99 5.45 2.75
CA ASP A 63 -14.85 4.11 3.32
C ASP A 63 -14.62 4.15 4.85
N TYR A 64 -14.56 2.97 5.44
CA TYR A 64 -14.18 2.81 6.84
C TYR A 64 -12.92 1.96 6.96
N VAL A 65 -11.96 2.44 7.74
CA VAL A 65 -10.76 1.67 8.08
C VAL A 65 -11.04 0.87 9.35
N SER A 66 -11.13 -0.45 9.23
CA SER A 66 -11.12 -1.38 10.37
C SER A 66 -9.68 -1.65 10.79
N VAL A 67 -9.32 -1.23 11.99
CA VAL A 67 -7.96 -1.40 12.54
C VAL A 67 -8.01 -2.45 13.65
N THR A 68 -7.14 -3.45 13.55
CA THR A 68 -6.89 -4.42 14.63
C THR A 68 -5.54 -4.12 15.27
N THR A 69 -5.52 -4.09 16.59
CA THR A 69 -4.32 -3.84 17.39
C THR A 69 -4.07 -5.00 18.33
N ASN A 70 -2.81 -5.41 18.43
CA ASN A 70 -2.35 -6.35 19.44
C ASN A 70 -1.42 -5.59 20.38
N ALA A 71 -1.61 -5.73 21.68
CA ALA A 71 -0.81 -5.04 22.69
C ALA A 71 -0.75 -5.86 23.98
N PRO A 72 0.27 -5.68 24.85
CA PRO A 72 0.28 -6.32 26.15
C PRO A 72 -0.98 -5.97 26.95
N SER A 73 -1.48 -6.95 27.71
CA SER A 73 -2.67 -6.79 28.56
C SER A 73 -2.55 -5.57 29.48
N ASP A 74 -3.66 -4.84 29.64
CA ASP A 74 -3.77 -3.65 30.49
C ASP A 74 -2.84 -2.48 30.12
N LYS A 75 -2.25 -2.48 28.91
CA LYS A 75 -1.49 -1.34 28.40
C LYS A 75 -2.37 -0.41 27.59
N GLU A 76 -2.44 0.83 28.03
CA GLU A 76 -3.10 1.91 27.31
C GLU A 76 -2.24 2.39 26.14
N TYR A 77 -2.90 2.72 25.04
CA TYR A 77 -2.30 3.34 23.87
C TYR A 77 -3.34 4.19 23.14
N THR A 78 -2.90 4.88 22.09
CA THR A 78 -3.75 5.60 21.16
C THR A 78 -3.45 5.15 19.74
N VAL A 79 -4.48 4.76 19.01
CA VAL A 79 -4.42 4.58 17.56
C VAL A 79 -4.65 5.93 16.92
N ARG A 80 -3.74 6.37 16.05
CA ARG A 80 -3.82 7.67 15.38
C ARG A 80 -3.77 7.49 13.87
N ILE A 81 -4.63 8.19 13.14
CA ILE A 81 -4.43 8.40 11.71
C ILE A 81 -3.76 9.75 11.54
N ILE A 82 -2.63 9.76 10.84
CA ILE A 82 -1.84 10.94 10.54
C ILE A 82 -1.65 11.09 9.03
N ASN A 83 -1.71 12.33 8.55
CA ASN A 83 -1.47 12.63 7.13
C ASN A 83 0.03 12.69 6.82
N SER A 84 0.35 12.96 5.56
CA SER A 84 1.71 13.12 5.06
C SER A 84 2.50 14.27 5.70
N GLU A 85 1.81 15.30 6.20
CA GLU A 85 2.38 16.41 6.97
C GLU A 85 2.52 16.06 8.46
N GLN A 86 2.19 14.82 8.84
CA GLN A 86 2.22 14.29 10.20
C GLN A 86 1.24 14.98 11.15
N GLU A 87 0.21 15.62 10.59
CA GLU A 87 -0.90 16.17 11.34
C GLU A 87 -1.84 15.07 11.78
N LEU A 88 -2.38 15.22 12.99
CA LEU A 88 -3.38 14.30 13.52
C LEU A 88 -4.72 14.51 12.82
N MET A 89 -5.18 13.48 12.11
CA MET A 89 -6.50 13.47 11.47
C MET A 89 -7.57 12.92 12.43
N HIS A 90 -7.25 11.82 13.11
CA HIS A 90 -8.16 11.18 14.06
C HIS A 90 -7.39 10.36 15.10
N SER A 91 -7.98 10.14 16.26
CA SER A 91 -7.41 9.29 17.30
C SER A 91 -8.46 8.54 18.08
N ASN A 92 -8.21 7.27 18.38
CA ASN A 92 -9.00 6.45 19.30
C ASN A 92 -8.09 5.89 20.40
N PRO A 93 -8.48 5.99 21.69
CA PRO A 93 -7.79 5.29 22.76
C PRO A 93 -8.06 3.77 22.65
N GLY A 94 -7.10 2.96 23.11
CA GLY A 94 -7.24 1.49 23.18
C GLY A 94 -6.47 0.91 24.37
N VAL A 95 -6.81 -0.32 24.75
CA VAL A 95 -6.17 -1.05 25.85
C VAL A 95 -6.05 -2.53 25.52
N GLY A 96 -4.84 -3.09 25.65
CA GLY A 96 -4.59 -4.50 25.28
C GLY A 96 -4.96 -4.77 23.82
N ASP A 97 -5.45 -5.97 23.51
CA ASP A 97 -5.96 -6.24 22.16
C ASP A 97 -7.30 -5.51 21.94
N ASP A 98 -7.41 -4.80 20.82
CA ASP A 98 -8.60 -4.00 20.51
C ASP A 98 -8.87 -3.92 19.00
N LYS A 99 -10.10 -3.52 18.66
CA LYS A 99 -10.52 -3.20 17.30
C LYS A 99 -11.17 -1.82 17.27
N SER A 100 -10.71 -0.98 16.38
CA SER A 100 -11.25 0.36 16.18
C SER A 100 -11.64 0.59 14.73
N ARG A 101 -12.53 1.56 14.51
CA ARG A 101 -13.02 1.92 13.18
C ARG A 101 -12.89 3.42 12.97
N PHE A 102 -12.46 3.81 11.78
CA PHE A 102 -12.30 5.20 11.38
C PHE A 102 -13.08 5.48 10.10
N GLU A 103 -13.83 6.58 10.07
CA GLU A 103 -14.55 7.07 8.89
C GLU A 103 -13.63 7.94 8.02
N LEU A 104 -13.63 7.71 6.70
CA LEU A 104 -12.80 8.44 5.75
C LEU A 104 -13.53 9.56 4.99
N ASP A 105 -14.71 10.00 5.44
CA ASP A 105 -15.52 11.03 4.77
C ASP A 105 -14.82 12.39 4.56
N ARG A 106 -13.82 12.69 5.40
CA ARG A 106 -13.09 13.98 5.42
C ARG A 106 -11.63 13.85 5.00
N TYR A 107 -11.28 12.73 4.38
CA TYR A 107 -9.92 12.44 3.98
C TYR A 107 -9.77 12.69 2.50
N ASP A 108 -8.87 13.62 2.17
CA ASP A 108 -8.45 13.84 0.80
C ASP A 108 -7.65 12.63 0.30
N PRO A 109 -7.70 12.31 -1.00
CA PRO A 109 -6.81 11.31 -1.57
C PRO A 109 -5.34 11.60 -1.27
N GLY A 110 -4.60 10.59 -0.84
CA GLY A 110 -3.24 10.76 -0.39
C GLY A 110 -2.69 9.60 0.44
N THR A 111 -1.47 9.82 0.93
CA THR A 111 -0.77 8.87 1.81
C THR A 111 -0.97 9.25 3.27
N TYR A 112 -1.36 8.29 4.07
CA TYR A 112 -1.55 8.41 5.51
C TYR A 112 -0.85 7.26 6.22
N ALA A 113 -0.76 7.36 7.54
CA ALA A 113 -0.32 6.26 8.39
C ALA A 113 -1.28 6.07 9.56
N VAL A 114 -1.54 4.82 9.92
CA VAL A 114 -2.17 4.44 11.17
C VAL A 114 -1.05 4.07 12.14
N ALA A 115 -0.88 4.85 13.18
CA ALA A 115 0.19 4.66 14.17
C ALA A 115 -0.39 4.23 15.52
N LEU A 116 0.23 3.22 16.13
CA LEU A 116 0.03 2.83 17.51
C LEU A 116 1.03 3.59 18.39
N MET A 117 0.55 4.42 19.31
CA MET A 117 1.42 5.31 20.09
C MET A 117 1.05 5.37 21.57
N ASN A 118 2.03 5.68 22.41
CA ASN A 118 1.81 6.13 23.79
C ASN A 118 2.10 7.62 23.92
N GLY A 119 1.07 8.42 24.19
CA GLY A 119 1.19 9.86 24.18
C GLY A 119 1.51 10.39 22.77
N SER A 120 2.50 11.29 22.66
CA SER A 120 2.85 11.98 21.41
C SER A 120 4.21 11.61 20.82
N GLU A 121 5.03 10.85 21.53
CA GLU A 121 6.45 10.67 21.19
C GLU A 121 6.83 9.22 20.91
N GLU A 122 6.26 8.26 21.65
CA GLU A 122 6.60 6.85 21.52
C GLU A 122 5.67 6.16 20.51
N VAL A 123 6.26 5.61 19.45
CA VAL A 123 5.57 4.88 18.39
C VAL A 123 5.95 3.42 18.48
N TYR A 124 4.94 2.57 18.63
CA TYR A 124 5.13 1.14 18.77
C TYR A 124 5.02 0.39 17.45
N ALA A 125 4.11 0.84 16.57
CA ALA A 125 3.89 0.23 15.26
C ALA A 125 3.23 1.23 14.31
N VAL A 126 3.47 1.07 13.01
CA VAL A 126 2.93 1.93 11.95
C VAL A 126 2.44 1.06 10.80
N GLN A 127 1.22 1.33 10.33
CA GLN A 127 0.63 0.74 9.14
C GLN A 127 0.35 1.86 8.12
N PRO A 128 1.01 1.88 6.94
CA PRO A 128 0.71 2.84 5.91
C PRO A 128 -0.65 2.57 5.27
N LEU A 129 -1.29 3.65 4.81
CA LEU A 129 -2.63 3.65 4.25
C LEU A 129 -2.66 4.62 3.06
N VAL A 130 -3.36 4.24 2.00
CA VAL A 130 -3.65 5.11 0.86
C VAL A 130 -5.15 5.33 0.78
N VAL A 131 -5.55 6.59 0.78
CA VAL A 131 -6.89 7.01 0.35
C VAL A 131 -6.82 7.29 -1.14
N ALA A 132 -7.45 6.44 -1.94
CA ALA A 132 -7.29 6.39 -3.37
C ALA A 132 -7.98 7.57 -4.07
N GLY A 133 -7.23 8.26 -4.93
CA GLY A 133 -7.78 9.12 -5.97
C GLY A 133 -8.02 8.35 -7.28
N TYR A 134 -7.34 7.22 -7.44
CA TYR A 134 -7.46 6.29 -8.55
C TYR A 134 -7.58 4.85 -8.07
N THR A 135 -8.50 4.10 -8.66
CA THR A 135 -8.43 2.62 -8.66
C THR A 135 -7.62 2.16 -9.86
N VAL A 136 -6.96 1.02 -9.70
CA VAL A 136 -5.95 0.51 -10.65
C VAL A 136 -6.30 -0.93 -11.03
N ASP A 137 -6.61 -1.16 -12.30
CA ASP A 137 -6.70 -2.49 -12.90
C ASP A 137 -5.39 -2.77 -13.65
N GLN A 138 -4.67 -3.81 -13.25
CA GLN A 138 -3.41 -4.19 -13.88
C GLN A 138 -3.53 -5.58 -14.52
N ARG A 139 -2.81 -5.79 -15.61
CA ARG A 139 -2.68 -7.11 -16.25
C ARG A 139 -1.21 -7.38 -16.53
N ALA A 140 -0.66 -8.35 -15.81
CA ALA A 140 0.66 -8.92 -16.04
C ALA A 140 0.53 -10.41 -16.40
N PRO A 141 1.48 -10.99 -17.15
CA PRO A 141 1.54 -12.44 -17.31
C PRO A 141 1.87 -13.13 -15.99
N GLU A 142 1.46 -14.38 -15.85
CA GLU A 142 1.73 -15.20 -14.66
C GLU A 142 3.17 -15.74 -14.64
N SER A 143 3.88 -15.73 -15.77
CA SER A 143 5.27 -16.14 -15.89
C SER A 143 5.99 -15.40 -17.01
N ALA A 144 7.29 -15.18 -16.84
CA ALA A 144 8.18 -14.57 -17.82
C ALA A 144 9.61 -15.11 -17.67
N GLU A 145 10.39 -15.12 -18.76
CA GLU A 145 11.79 -15.53 -18.74
C GLU A 145 12.68 -14.41 -18.16
N SER A 146 13.72 -14.79 -17.40
CA SER A 146 14.55 -13.85 -16.64
C SER A 146 15.34 -12.86 -17.50
N ASP A 147 15.61 -13.17 -18.76
CA ASP A 147 16.36 -12.32 -19.70
C ASP A 147 15.44 -11.54 -20.67
N GLU A 148 14.13 -11.73 -20.54
CA GLU A 148 13.12 -11.06 -21.36
C GLU A 148 12.56 -9.80 -20.68
N GLN A 149 11.88 -9.00 -21.50
CA GLN A 149 11.07 -7.90 -21.02
C GLN A 149 9.62 -8.34 -20.91
N MET A 150 9.01 -8.04 -19.77
CA MET A 150 7.60 -8.30 -19.53
C MET A 150 6.78 -7.04 -19.77
N GLU A 151 5.70 -7.15 -20.55
CA GLU A 151 4.73 -6.06 -20.71
C GLU A 151 3.63 -6.14 -19.65
N VAL A 152 3.33 -5.01 -19.01
CA VAL A 152 2.24 -4.85 -18.05
C VAL A 152 1.31 -3.74 -18.55
N SER A 153 0.03 -4.06 -18.69
CA SER A 153 -1.01 -3.10 -19.05
C SER A 153 -1.71 -2.59 -17.79
N VAL A 154 -1.93 -1.27 -17.73
CA VAL A 154 -2.56 -0.61 -16.58
C VAL A 154 -3.70 0.29 -17.05
N GLU A 155 -4.87 0.11 -16.45
CA GLU A 155 -6.04 0.95 -16.62
C GLU A 155 -6.40 1.63 -15.29
N LEU A 156 -6.60 2.94 -15.33
CA LEU A 156 -6.95 3.74 -14.15
C LEU A 156 -8.41 4.19 -14.21
N THR A 157 -9.09 4.16 -13.07
CA THR A 157 -10.37 4.86 -12.91
C THR A 157 -10.23 5.94 -11.85
N LYS A 158 -10.51 7.19 -12.22
CA LYS A 158 -10.51 8.32 -11.27
C LYS A 158 -11.72 8.21 -10.35
N VAL A 159 -11.49 8.12 -9.04
CA VAL A 159 -12.54 7.95 -8.02
C VAL A 159 -12.73 9.16 -7.12
N SER A 160 -11.82 10.13 -7.14
CA SER A 160 -12.00 11.42 -6.45
C SER A 160 -11.74 12.59 -7.40
N ASN A 161 -12.49 13.69 -7.23
CA ASN A 161 -12.28 14.91 -8.00
C ASN A 161 -11.07 15.73 -7.54
N ASP A 162 -10.54 15.45 -6.35
CA ASP A 162 -9.47 16.21 -5.70
C ASP A 162 -8.06 15.83 -6.20
N VAL A 163 -7.98 14.90 -7.16
CA VAL A 163 -6.74 14.54 -7.87
C VAL A 163 -6.76 15.00 -9.33
N SER A 164 -5.59 15.39 -9.84
CA SER A 164 -5.42 15.77 -11.24
C SER A 164 -5.39 14.55 -12.15
N SER A 165 -5.94 14.70 -13.37
CA SER A 165 -5.88 13.69 -14.44
C SER A 165 -5.17 14.27 -15.66
N PRO A 166 -4.15 13.59 -16.22
CA PRO A 166 -3.54 12.34 -15.73
C PRO A 166 -2.82 12.51 -14.38
N PRO A 167 -2.53 11.41 -13.65
CA PRO A 167 -1.61 11.43 -12.52
C PRO A 167 -0.20 11.81 -12.98
N ALA A 168 0.67 12.19 -12.03
CA ALA A 168 2.04 12.58 -12.32
C ALA A 168 2.89 11.39 -12.78
N THR A 169 2.69 10.22 -12.17
CA THR A 169 3.48 9.02 -12.49
C THR A 169 2.67 7.76 -12.19
N VAL A 170 2.81 6.76 -13.06
CA VAL A 170 2.33 5.39 -12.86
C VAL A 170 3.57 4.50 -12.89
N GLU A 171 3.80 3.72 -11.84
CA GLU A 171 4.96 2.86 -11.72
C GLU A 171 4.52 1.42 -11.46
N VAL A 172 5.06 0.49 -12.25
CA VAL A 172 4.93 -0.94 -12.02
C VAL A 172 6.15 -1.40 -11.24
N VAL A 173 5.91 -2.14 -10.16
CA VAL A 173 6.93 -2.76 -9.33
C VAL A 173 6.81 -4.27 -9.45
N VAL A 174 7.93 -4.93 -9.71
CA VAL A 174 8.09 -6.38 -9.64
C VAL A 174 9.11 -6.66 -8.56
N GLY A 175 8.77 -7.45 -7.55
CA GLY A 175 9.72 -7.74 -6.47
C GLY A 175 9.29 -8.85 -5.53
N ASP A 176 10.26 -9.31 -4.76
CA ASP A 176 10.12 -10.16 -3.58
C ASP A 176 10.79 -9.47 -2.38
N ASP A 177 10.93 -10.17 -1.26
CA ASP A 177 11.43 -9.57 -0.01
C ASP A 177 12.94 -9.21 -0.08
N ALA A 178 13.64 -9.60 -1.15
CA ALA A 178 15.07 -9.35 -1.33
C ALA A 178 15.38 -8.36 -2.47
N ASP A 179 14.71 -8.53 -3.61
CA ASP A 179 15.00 -7.84 -4.86
C ASP A 179 13.73 -7.20 -5.44
N SER A 180 13.86 -5.99 -5.99
CA SER A 180 12.77 -5.33 -6.70
C SER A 180 13.24 -4.48 -7.87
N VAL A 181 12.41 -4.44 -8.91
CA VAL A 181 12.56 -3.57 -10.08
C VAL A 181 11.33 -2.67 -10.17
N ARG A 182 11.57 -1.37 -10.33
CA ARG A 182 10.53 -0.36 -10.52
C ARG A 182 10.65 0.24 -11.92
N THR A 183 9.56 0.22 -12.67
CA THR A 183 9.49 0.76 -14.03
C THR A 183 8.38 1.79 -14.14
N THR A 184 8.71 3.00 -14.59
CA THR A 184 7.70 4.00 -14.92
C THR A 184 6.95 3.60 -16.19
N ALA A 185 5.64 3.49 -16.11
CA ALA A 185 4.80 3.13 -17.24
C ALA A 185 4.69 4.28 -18.25
N THR A 186 4.69 3.94 -19.53
CA THR A 186 4.46 4.88 -20.63
C THR A 186 2.97 5.10 -20.82
N LYS A 187 2.58 6.36 -20.85
CA LYS A 187 1.19 6.77 -21.06
C LYS A 187 0.75 6.50 -22.50
N GLN A 188 -0.31 5.70 -22.67
CA GLN A 188 -0.98 5.46 -23.96
C GLN A 188 -2.17 6.41 -24.14
N SER A 189 -2.91 6.67 -23.05
CA SER A 189 -4.03 7.62 -22.98
C SER A 189 -4.03 8.30 -21.60
N ASP A 190 -4.97 9.21 -21.30
CA ASP A 190 -5.06 9.86 -19.98
C ASP A 190 -5.10 8.88 -18.80
N LEU A 191 -5.71 7.71 -19.00
CA LEU A 191 -5.96 6.72 -17.97
C LEU A 191 -5.51 5.30 -18.36
N THR A 192 -4.72 5.16 -19.43
CA THR A 192 -4.20 3.87 -19.89
C THR A 192 -2.69 3.95 -20.05
N TYR A 193 -1.97 2.99 -19.49
CA TYR A 193 -0.51 2.96 -19.45
C TYR A 193 0.01 1.56 -19.78
N THR A 194 1.23 1.50 -20.29
CA THR A 194 1.96 0.25 -20.53
C THR A 194 3.35 0.38 -19.93
N ALA A 195 3.77 -0.58 -19.12
CA ALA A 195 5.14 -0.69 -18.64
C ALA A 195 5.82 -1.88 -19.32
N THR A 196 7.08 -1.69 -19.71
CA THR A 196 7.95 -2.76 -20.21
C THR A 196 9.03 -2.97 -19.15
N VAL A 197 8.86 -4.00 -18.33
CA VAL A 197 9.71 -4.30 -17.18
C VAL A 197 10.86 -5.20 -17.62
N ASP A 198 12.09 -4.78 -17.36
CA ASP A 198 13.30 -5.58 -17.57
C ASP A 198 13.51 -6.52 -16.36
N LEU A 199 13.51 -7.83 -16.62
CA LEU A 199 13.66 -8.85 -15.58
C LEU A 199 15.11 -9.33 -15.41
N SER A 200 16.06 -8.83 -16.21
CA SER A 200 17.45 -9.32 -16.24
C SER A 200 18.22 -9.13 -14.94
N SER A 201 17.75 -8.27 -14.04
CA SER A 201 18.32 -8.11 -12.70
C SER A 201 17.70 -9.04 -11.64
N LEU A 202 16.62 -9.74 -11.97
CA LEU A 202 15.92 -10.65 -11.07
C LEU A 202 16.41 -12.08 -11.25
N SER A 203 16.56 -12.79 -10.13
CA SER A 203 16.82 -14.24 -10.16
C SER A 203 15.56 -15.00 -10.55
N THR A 204 15.69 -16.26 -10.96
CA THR A 204 14.51 -17.12 -11.13
C THR A 204 13.81 -17.34 -9.79
N GLY A 205 12.49 -17.24 -9.74
CA GLY A 205 11.72 -17.34 -8.49
C GLY A 205 10.31 -16.79 -8.62
N ASP A 206 9.60 -16.72 -7.49
CA ASP A 206 8.26 -16.17 -7.41
C ASP A 206 8.30 -14.73 -6.91
N TYR A 207 7.65 -13.84 -7.66
CA TYR A 207 7.61 -12.41 -7.42
C TYR A 207 6.17 -11.93 -7.32
N ARG A 208 6.02 -10.71 -6.82
CA ARG A 208 4.76 -9.96 -6.84
C ARG A 208 4.88 -8.79 -7.80
N VAL A 209 3.83 -8.57 -8.58
CA VAL A 209 3.66 -7.41 -9.46
C VAL A 209 2.57 -6.53 -8.87
N TYR A 210 2.85 -5.24 -8.69
CA TYR A 210 1.84 -4.26 -8.30
C TYR A 210 2.13 -2.91 -8.95
N THR A 211 1.09 -2.10 -9.07
CA THR A 211 1.15 -0.78 -9.70
C THR A 211 0.83 0.30 -8.69
N THR A 212 1.63 1.36 -8.71
CA THR A 212 1.43 2.57 -7.91
C THR A 212 1.09 3.76 -8.80
N VAL A 213 0.21 4.63 -8.30
CA VAL A 213 -0.17 5.89 -8.95
C VAL A 213 0.19 7.04 -8.04
N ARG A 214 0.94 8.01 -8.55
CA ARG A 214 1.49 9.11 -7.74
C ARG A 214 1.14 10.50 -8.29
N ARG A 215 1.04 11.48 -7.41
CA ARG A 215 0.96 12.92 -7.74
C ARG A 215 2.30 13.62 -7.54
N ASP A 216 2.39 14.88 -7.98
CA ASP A 216 3.63 15.66 -7.93
C ASP A 216 4.03 16.12 -6.52
N ASN A 217 3.09 16.14 -5.57
CA ASN A 217 3.41 16.42 -4.17
C ASN A 217 4.39 15.35 -3.66
N GLU A 218 5.31 15.74 -2.78
CA GLU A 218 6.26 14.80 -2.18
C GLU A 218 5.91 14.52 -0.71
N VAL A 219 6.04 13.26 -0.32
CA VAL A 219 5.86 12.73 1.03
C VAL A 219 7.04 11.83 1.32
N PHE A 220 7.79 12.14 2.39
CA PHE A 220 9.05 11.46 2.72
C PHE A 220 10.08 11.42 1.58
N GLY A 221 10.11 12.48 0.75
CA GLY A 221 11.06 12.59 -0.36
C GLY A 221 10.70 11.76 -1.60
N GLU A 222 9.53 11.11 -1.61
CA GLU A 222 8.99 10.45 -2.79
C GLU A 222 7.66 11.08 -3.21
N LYS A 223 7.33 11.02 -4.50
CA LYS A 223 6.03 11.45 -5.02
C LYS A 223 4.90 10.73 -4.28
N GLU A 224 3.88 11.47 -3.87
CA GLU A 224 2.82 10.99 -3.00
C GLU A 224 1.96 9.94 -3.68
N LEU A 225 1.75 8.82 -2.98
CA LEU A 225 0.93 7.71 -3.43
C LEU A 225 -0.57 8.07 -3.31
N ILE A 226 -1.30 7.92 -4.41
CA ILE A 226 -2.75 8.22 -4.54
C ILE A 226 -3.53 7.09 -5.24
N GLY A 227 -2.92 5.93 -5.41
CA GLY A 227 -3.56 4.74 -5.97
C GLY A 227 -2.61 3.55 -5.95
N LEU A 228 -3.17 2.36 -5.74
CA LEU A 228 -2.45 1.10 -5.61
C LEU A 228 -3.32 -0.02 -6.21
N SER A 229 -2.74 -0.89 -7.05
CA SER A 229 -3.43 -2.09 -7.52
C SER A 229 -3.41 -3.18 -6.44
N ASP A 230 -4.16 -4.26 -6.65
CA ASP A 230 -3.85 -5.51 -5.97
C ASP A 230 -2.54 -6.11 -6.51
N SER A 231 -1.92 -6.97 -5.71
CA SER A 231 -0.71 -7.70 -6.11
C SER A 231 -1.06 -8.93 -6.94
N GLN A 232 -0.31 -9.18 -8.02
CA GLN A 232 -0.40 -10.37 -8.86
C GLN A 232 0.88 -11.19 -8.74
N GLN A 233 0.77 -12.51 -8.73
CA GLN A 233 1.94 -13.39 -8.68
C GLN A 233 2.57 -13.52 -10.07
N LEU A 234 3.90 -13.51 -10.13
CA LEU A 234 4.70 -13.70 -11.32
C LEU A 234 5.79 -14.74 -11.03
N SER A 235 5.89 -15.78 -11.85
CA SER A 235 7.01 -16.72 -11.78
C SER A 235 8.06 -16.37 -12.84
N VAL A 236 9.23 -15.92 -12.39
CA VAL A 236 10.39 -15.67 -13.26
C VAL A 236 11.16 -16.97 -13.45
N VAL A 237 11.23 -17.44 -14.68
CA VAL A 237 11.86 -18.72 -15.04
C VAL A 237 13.15 -18.50 -15.82
N ALA A 238 14.02 -19.50 -15.85
CA ALA A 238 15.23 -19.43 -16.65
C ALA A 238 14.89 -19.38 -18.15
N GLU A 239 15.71 -18.67 -18.92
CA GLU A 239 15.64 -18.65 -20.38
C GLU A 239 15.57 -20.06 -20.94
N GLN A 240 14.57 -20.33 -21.79
CA GLN A 240 14.51 -21.60 -22.51
C GLN A 240 15.55 -21.56 -23.64
N PRO A 241 16.51 -22.51 -23.71
CA PRO A 241 17.45 -22.53 -24.81
C PRO A 241 16.68 -22.67 -26.12
N SER A 242 16.74 -21.63 -26.96
CA SER A 242 16.10 -21.63 -28.27
C SER A 242 16.54 -22.88 -29.05
N THR A 243 15.59 -23.74 -29.41
CA THR A 243 15.90 -24.92 -30.21
C THR A 243 16.37 -24.42 -31.58
N PRO A 244 17.59 -24.79 -32.04
CA PRO A 244 18.07 -24.33 -33.31
C PRO A 244 17.11 -24.81 -34.40
N SER A 245 16.49 -23.86 -35.10
CA SER A 245 15.64 -24.16 -36.25
C SER A 245 16.49 -24.91 -37.26
N THR A 246 16.28 -26.23 -37.36
CA THR A 246 16.97 -27.04 -38.36
C THR A 246 16.44 -26.60 -39.71
N THR A 247 17.26 -25.84 -40.44
CA THR A 247 16.96 -25.50 -41.83
C THR A 247 16.94 -26.81 -42.60
N GLU A 248 15.75 -27.27 -42.96
CA GLU A 248 15.58 -28.46 -43.79
C GLU A 248 16.33 -28.23 -45.11
N PRO A 249 17.26 -29.11 -45.50
CA PRO A 249 17.97 -28.95 -46.76
C PRO A 249 16.96 -28.98 -47.91
N GLN A 250 16.91 -27.89 -48.69
CA GLN A 250 16.09 -27.81 -49.89
C GLN A 250 16.40 -29.02 -50.79
N SER A 251 15.38 -29.87 -50.99
CA SER A 251 15.44 -30.99 -51.91
C SER A 251 15.79 -30.47 -53.32
N PRO A 252 16.78 -31.05 -54.02
CA PRO A 252 17.05 -30.68 -55.40
C PRO A 252 15.85 -31.05 -56.27
N ALA A 253 15.50 -30.15 -57.19
CA ALA A 253 14.44 -30.36 -58.17
C ALA A 253 14.78 -31.57 -59.07
N GLU A 254 13.97 -32.63 -58.99
CA GLU A 254 14.03 -33.74 -59.94
C GLU A 254 12.97 -33.59 -61.03
N THR A 255 13.50 -33.65 -62.26
CA THR A 255 12.83 -33.63 -63.55
C THR A 255 11.87 -34.81 -63.74
N GLU A 256 10.76 -34.54 -64.44
CA GLU A 256 9.64 -35.44 -64.72
C GLU A 256 9.98 -36.73 -65.53
N SER A 257 9.13 -37.76 -65.34
CA SER A 257 8.61 -38.78 -66.30
C SER A 257 8.86 -40.27 -65.92
N PRO A 258 8.04 -41.25 -66.39
CA PRO A 258 6.69 -41.52 -65.92
C PRO A 258 6.41 -42.99 -65.54
N THR A 259 5.28 -43.21 -64.86
CA THR A 259 4.44 -44.43 -64.85
C THR A 259 4.99 -45.73 -64.22
N ALA A 260 4.49 -46.04 -63.02
CA ALA A 260 4.18 -47.41 -62.61
C ALA A 260 2.95 -47.47 -61.68
N THR A 261 2.14 -48.49 -61.93
CA THR A 261 0.79 -48.84 -61.48
C THR A 261 0.50 -48.73 -59.97
N PRO A 262 -0.69 -48.25 -59.56
CA PRO A 262 -1.08 -48.23 -58.15
C PRO A 262 -1.49 -49.63 -57.65
N THR A 263 -0.87 -50.07 -56.55
CA THR A 263 -1.35 -51.18 -55.73
C THR A 263 -2.20 -50.60 -54.61
N THR A 264 -3.49 -50.96 -54.59
CA THR A 264 -4.46 -50.49 -53.60
C THR A 264 -4.31 -51.27 -52.29
N THR A 265 -3.91 -50.59 -51.22
CA THR A 265 -4.05 -51.08 -49.84
C THR A 265 -5.29 -50.43 -49.22
N PRO A 266 -6.25 -51.20 -48.66
CA PRO A 266 -7.44 -50.63 -48.04
C PRO A 266 -7.09 -49.93 -46.73
N THR A 267 -7.48 -48.66 -46.62
CA THR A 267 -7.40 -47.86 -45.38
C THR A 267 -8.73 -48.00 -44.64
N THR A 268 -8.68 -48.35 -43.35
CA THR A 268 -9.82 -48.44 -42.46
C THR A 268 -10.21 -47.05 -41.94
N THR A 269 -11.45 -46.65 -42.24
CA THR A 269 -12.13 -45.45 -41.73
C THR A 269 -12.46 -45.58 -40.23
N PRO A 270 -12.10 -44.63 -39.36
CA PRO A 270 -12.66 -44.55 -38.01
C PRO A 270 -14.11 -44.01 -38.07
N ALA A 271 -15.05 -44.74 -37.47
CA ALA A 271 -16.45 -44.36 -37.40
C ALA A 271 -16.68 -43.29 -36.31
N THR A 272 -17.23 -42.15 -36.72
CA THR A 272 -17.81 -41.12 -35.86
C THR A 272 -19.07 -41.67 -35.18
N SER A 273 -19.11 -41.66 -33.84
CA SER A 273 -20.31 -42.00 -33.07
C SER A 273 -21.06 -40.72 -32.71
N GLU A 274 -22.16 -40.48 -33.40
CA GLU A 274 -23.15 -39.45 -33.13
C GLU A 274 -24.23 -40.03 -32.21
N SER A 275 -24.39 -39.49 -31.00
CA SER A 275 -25.46 -39.89 -30.07
C SER A 275 -26.58 -38.85 -30.08
N ALA A 276 -27.76 -39.27 -30.55
CA ALA A 276 -28.99 -38.50 -30.52
C ALA A 276 -29.69 -38.57 -29.14
N PRO A 277 -30.49 -37.55 -28.76
CA PRO A 277 -31.28 -37.60 -27.54
C PRO A 277 -32.64 -38.25 -27.81
N ASN A 278 -33.07 -39.18 -26.96
CA ASN A 278 -34.44 -39.67 -26.97
C ASN A 278 -35.00 -39.55 -25.55
N GLY A 279 -35.99 -38.67 -25.39
CA GLY A 279 -36.82 -38.62 -24.20
C GLY A 279 -37.92 -39.69 -24.27
N GLN A 280 -38.29 -40.24 -23.11
CA GLN A 280 -39.68 -40.62 -22.82
C GLN A 280 -39.87 -40.86 -21.31
N GLN A 281 -40.89 -40.18 -20.77
CA GLN A 281 -41.57 -40.41 -19.50
C GLN A 281 -42.34 -41.76 -19.53
N PRO A 282 -42.57 -42.45 -18.41
CA PRO A 282 -43.91 -42.44 -17.80
C PRO A 282 -43.92 -42.45 -16.25
N ALA A 283 -45.14 -42.31 -15.74
CA ALA A 283 -45.57 -41.97 -14.39
C ALA A 283 -45.65 -43.12 -13.36
N GLY A 284 -45.73 -42.73 -12.08
CA GLY A 284 -46.76 -43.23 -11.15
C GLY A 284 -46.33 -44.20 -10.04
N GLY A 285 -46.63 -43.81 -8.79
CA GLY A 285 -47.23 -44.73 -7.81
C GLY A 285 -46.47 -45.04 -6.52
N ASP A 286 -46.77 -44.25 -5.48
CA ASP A 286 -47.42 -44.68 -4.22
C ASP A 286 -46.63 -45.34 -3.04
N SER A 287 -46.87 -44.72 -1.86
CA SER A 287 -46.93 -45.22 -0.46
C SER A 287 -45.66 -45.74 0.25
N ALA A 288 -45.42 -45.52 1.56
CA ALA A 288 -46.12 -44.80 2.64
C ALA A 288 -45.20 -44.65 3.88
N ASP A 289 -45.51 -43.63 4.70
CA ASP A 289 -45.46 -43.51 6.18
C ASP A 289 -44.28 -44.03 7.03
N GLU A 290 -43.69 -43.15 7.86
CA GLU A 290 -44.15 -43.01 9.25
C GLU A 290 -43.78 -41.66 9.91
N ASP A 291 -44.71 -41.28 10.77
CA ASP A 291 -45.04 -40.09 11.56
C ASP A 291 -44.08 -39.76 12.74
N THR A 292 -44.05 -38.51 13.22
CA THR A 292 -44.46 -38.12 14.60
C THR A 292 -44.31 -36.59 14.82
N ASP A 293 -45.45 -35.90 14.78
CA ASP A 293 -46.02 -34.89 15.70
C ASP A 293 -45.18 -33.87 16.52
N ALA A 294 -45.57 -32.58 16.42
CA ALA A 294 -45.85 -31.70 17.58
C ALA A 294 -46.59 -30.38 17.19
N THR A 295 -47.92 -30.45 17.31
CA THR A 295 -48.96 -29.45 17.63
C THR A 295 -48.71 -27.92 17.76
N THR A 296 -49.69 -27.24 17.16
CA THR A 296 -50.19 -25.87 17.16
C THR A 296 -50.43 -25.21 18.53
N SER A 297 -50.29 -23.86 18.62
CA SER A 297 -51.26 -22.96 19.28
C SER A 297 -50.96 -21.46 19.03
N SER A 298 -51.98 -20.76 18.53
CA SER A 298 -52.30 -19.31 18.59
C SER A 298 -53.75 -19.27 19.18
N PRO A 299 -54.30 -18.21 19.85
CA PRO A 299 -54.12 -16.79 19.57
C PRO A 299 -54.31 -15.77 20.75
N ALA A 300 -54.29 -14.46 20.39
CA ALA A 300 -55.15 -13.35 20.85
C ALA A 300 -54.59 -12.20 21.73
N ASP A 301 -54.61 -11.00 21.13
CA ASP A 301 -55.11 -9.67 21.58
C ASP A 301 -54.89 -9.13 23.02
N SER A 302 -54.37 -7.89 23.13
CA SER A 302 -55.18 -6.68 23.46
C SER A 302 -54.32 -5.42 23.77
N THR A 303 -54.40 -4.44 22.85
CA THR A 303 -54.82 -3.02 23.01
C THR A 303 -54.29 -2.06 24.11
N THR A 304 -53.83 -0.86 23.66
CA THR A 304 -54.32 0.53 23.95
C THR A 304 -53.32 1.58 24.51
N GLU A 305 -53.08 2.60 23.66
CA GLU A 305 -52.94 4.07 23.85
C GLU A 305 -51.97 4.71 24.86
N GLN A 306 -51.16 5.67 24.36
CA GLN A 306 -51.42 7.09 24.67
C GLN A 306 -50.85 8.04 23.60
N VAL A 307 -51.76 8.82 23.00
CA VAL A 307 -51.52 10.03 22.20
C VAL A 307 -51.46 11.22 23.15
N THR A 308 -50.58 12.18 22.90
CA THR A 308 -50.79 13.56 23.40
C THR A 308 -50.38 14.54 22.31
N ASP A 309 -51.40 14.95 21.55
CA ASP A 309 -51.41 16.21 20.82
C ASP A 309 -51.63 17.36 21.82
N THR A 310 -50.77 18.37 21.75
CA THR A 310 -51.15 19.74 22.14
C THR A 310 -50.79 20.68 21.01
N THR A 311 -51.82 21.12 20.32
CA THR A 311 -51.86 22.26 19.41
C THR A 311 -51.73 23.56 20.22
N SER A 312 -50.85 24.48 19.84
CA SER A 312 -51.01 25.90 20.18
C SER A 312 -50.31 26.84 19.20
N THR A 313 -51.13 27.34 18.28
CA THR A 313 -51.21 28.70 17.68
C THR A 313 -50.11 29.74 17.97
N GLU A 314 -49.43 30.17 16.90
CA GLU A 314 -48.91 31.53 16.62
C GLU A 314 -50.02 32.38 15.93
N PRO A 315 -50.03 33.75 15.71
CA PRO A 315 -49.16 34.93 16.05
C PRO A 315 -49.99 36.14 16.65
N PRO A 316 -49.62 37.47 16.62
CA PRO A 316 -48.39 38.19 16.19
C PRO A 316 -47.82 39.30 17.13
N GLN A 317 -46.57 39.70 16.81
CA GLN A 317 -45.90 41.02 16.87
C GLN A 317 -46.17 42.05 18.00
N ASN A 318 -45.09 42.51 18.65
CA ASN A 318 -44.84 43.95 18.84
C ASN A 318 -43.34 44.30 19.01
N THR A 319 -42.97 45.39 18.35
CA THR A 319 -41.71 46.16 18.29
C THR A 319 -41.27 46.82 19.62
N THR A 320 -39.95 47.05 19.81
CA THR A 320 -39.29 48.37 20.11
C THR A 320 -38.06 48.32 21.05
N ALA A 321 -37.01 49.08 20.67
CA ALA A 321 -35.90 49.70 21.44
C ALA A 321 -34.79 48.83 22.07
N THR A 322 -33.53 48.93 21.62
CA THR A 322 -32.52 49.99 21.90
C THR A 322 -31.97 49.96 23.34
N THR A 323 -30.70 49.57 23.51
CA THR A 323 -29.62 50.44 24.04
C THR A 323 -28.27 49.71 24.08
N THR A 324 -27.32 50.28 23.35
CA THR A 324 -25.87 50.15 23.51
C THR A 324 -25.43 50.68 24.89
N PRO A 325 -24.34 50.13 25.46
CA PRO A 325 -23.32 51.06 25.94
C PRO A 325 -21.92 50.69 25.45
N THR A 326 -21.34 51.62 24.71
CA THR A 326 -19.91 51.84 24.59
C THR A 326 -19.41 52.41 25.91
N GLN A 327 -18.33 51.88 26.48
CA GLN A 327 -17.41 52.72 27.24
C GLN A 327 -15.98 52.18 27.20
N THR A 328 -15.18 52.94 26.45
CA THR A 328 -13.73 53.08 26.50
C THR A 328 -13.26 53.50 27.89
N ALA A 329 -12.20 52.87 28.42
CA ALA A 329 -11.08 53.55 29.09
C ALA A 329 -9.94 52.57 29.43
N SER A 330 -8.81 52.74 28.76
CA SER A 330 -7.47 52.53 29.33
C SER A 330 -7.14 53.81 30.13
N PRO A 331 -6.40 53.79 31.27
CA PRO A 331 -4.94 53.76 31.16
C PRO A 331 -4.15 53.15 32.35
N THR A 332 -2.84 53.01 32.08
CA THR A 332 -1.70 53.16 33.03
C THR A 332 -1.17 51.95 33.79
N ALA A 333 0.10 51.69 33.52
CA ALA A 333 1.02 50.77 34.15
C ALA A 333 1.27 51.05 35.65
N THR A 334 1.58 50.01 36.41
CA THR A 334 2.52 50.08 37.53
C THR A 334 3.24 48.74 37.69
N SER A 335 4.56 48.86 37.68
CA SER A 335 5.58 47.84 37.96
C SER A 335 5.50 47.36 39.42
N THR A 336 5.65 46.05 39.64
CA THR A 336 6.23 45.50 40.88
C THR A 336 6.95 44.21 40.52
N ALA A 337 8.27 44.25 40.57
CA ALA A 337 9.15 43.09 40.62
C ALA A 337 8.86 42.27 41.89
N VAL A 338 9.19 40.97 41.87
CA VAL A 338 9.98 40.27 42.90
C VAL A 338 9.95 38.73 42.72
N GLN A 339 11.18 38.18 42.72
CA GLN A 339 11.63 36.84 43.09
C GLN A 339 11.50 35.64 42.13
N THR A 340 12.67 35.34 41.55
CA THR A 340 13.18 34.04 41.14
C THR A 340 13.13 33.01 42.28
N THR A 341 12.57 31.83 42.01
CA THR A 341 12.84 30.63 42.80
C THR A 341 13.46 29.59 41.87
N THR A 342 14.74 29.35 42.10
CA THR A 342 15.54 28.26 41.51
C THR A 342 15.08 26.96 42.14
N THR A 343 14.62 26.00 41.35
CA THR A 343 14.43 24.62 41.80
C THR A 343 15.57 23.78 41.24
N GLU A 344 16.30 23.17 42.16
CA GLU A 344 17.54 22.43 41.94
C GLU A 344 17.34 21.16 41.12
N THR A 345 18.28 20.94 40.20
CA THR A 345 18.51 19.68 39.48
C THR A 345 19.39 18.78 40.34
N PRO A 346 19.04 17.49 40.56
CA PRO A 346 19.95 16.55 41.19
C PRO A 346 21.11 16.17 40.26
N VAL A 347 22.33 16.35 40.75
CA VAL A 347 23.62 16.06 40.12
C VAL A 347 24.09 14.67 40.54
N LEU A 348 24.47 13.80 39.60
CA LEU A 348 25.29 12.59 39.80
C LEU A 348 26.11 12.31 38.51
N PRO A 349 27.25 11.58 38.59
CA PRO A 349 28.58 12.20 38.49
C PRO A 349 29.33 12.01 37.16
N ASP A 350 30.31 12.91 36.99
CA ASP A 350 31.40 12.91 36.01
C ASP A 350 32.08 11.54 35.79
N ILE A 351 32.21 11.17 34.52
CA ILE A 351 33.29 10.32 34.04
C ILE A 351 34.04 11.09 32.95
N SER A 352 35.13 11.74 33.37
CA SER A 352 36.17 12.31 32.51
C SER A 352 37.33 11.31 32.37
N LEU A 353 37.67 10.91 31.15
CA LEU A 353 39.02 10.43 30.75
C LEU A 353 39.14 10.57 29.22
N LEU A 354 39.74 11.59 28.60
CA LEU A 354 41.14 12.07 28.54
C LEU A 354 41.93 11.53 27.31
N ILE A 355 42.01 12.40 26.28
CA ILE A 355 43.18 12.77 25.43
C ILE A 355 43.68 11.84 24.30
N LEU A 356 43.82 12.34 23.04
CA LEU A 356 45.08 12.87 22.46
C LEU A 356 44.94 13.44 21.02
N PHE A 357 45.65 14.56 20.81
CA PHE A 357 45.98 15.35 19.62
C PHE A 357 46.26 14.62 18.27
N VAL A 358 46.13 15.35 17.15
CA VAL A 358 47.25 15.78 16.26
C VAL A 358 46.76 16.63 15.04
N SER A 359 47.10 17.92 15.12
CA SER A 359 47.50 18.94 14.11
C SER A 359 46.82 19.11 12.74
N LEU A 360 46.19 20.29 12.64
CA LEU A 360 46.32 21.34 11.61
C LEU A 360 47.55 21.30 10.68
N THR A 361 47.33 21.28 9.36
CA THR A 361 48.21 21.92 8.36
C THR A 361 47.39 22.65 7.31
N LEU A 362 47.19 23.95 7.55
CA LEU A 362 47.02 24.98 6.53
C LEU A 362 48.38 25.25 5.89
N LEU A 363 48.57 24.93 4.62
CA LEU A 363 49.67 25.48 3.82
C LEU A 363 49.40 25.33 2.31
N ALA A 364 48.84 26.38 1.71
CA ALA A 364 49.13 26.76 0.32
C ALA A 364 48.48 28.10 -0.02
N ARG A 365 49.14 29.23 0.30
CA ARG A 365 48.96 30.46 -0.49
C ARG A 365 50.16 31.40 -0.34
N ARG A 366 50.81 31.68 -1.49
CA ARG A 366 51.87 32.66 -1.79
C ARG A 366 53.27 32.28 -1.23
N ALA A 367 54.39 32.45 -1.93
CA ALA A 367 54.74 33.38 -3.00
C ALA A 367 55.90 32.86 -3.88
N THR A 368 55.91 33.25 -5.17
CA THR A 368 57.06 33.65 -6.01
C THR A 368 58.38 32.85 -5.97
N ASN A 369 58.74 32.12 -7.03
CA ASN A 369 59.47 32.58 -8.22
C ASN A 369 59.48 31.48 -9.29
#